data_AF-A0A0S8IY81-F1
#
_entry.id   AF-A0A0S8IY81-F1
#
_cell.length_a   1.000
_cell.length_b   1.000
_cell.length_c   1.000
_cell.angle_alpha   90.00
_cell.angle_beta   90.00
_cell.angle_gamma   90.00
#
_symmetry.space_group_name_H-M   'P 1'
#
loop_
_entity.id
_entity.type
_entity.pdbx_description
1 polymer ?
#
loop_
_entity_poly.entity_id
_entity_poly.type
_entity_poly.pdbx_seq_one_letter_code
_entity_poly.pdbx_strand_id
1 'polypeptide(L)'
;MSDKTYETAAAPEPRPLVASGSWSHVLGRHPSLLGPPSHLQSLAELKSDLYDEIKSMLRGDADMGDRRRSRDPLLAAGIVHAVEGVADDRIEHFVRRARKTLARGVTNIHQDTWIWLTQVALTYDFFHDEIAEAERREMIEWMNAHLAAFTDDENAFHNSTLSKILCYLRIAYGTWGENPTAGDFRAHAVEKLYEGRIVPVLREFGAGGGFTECGWYCRGSLWHLVQALELARLMEGYDGYQQAPDFFYQRLAYEMHQPYPGLLENGCERYACEGDGSGRYSSNMEYPRLMRTVIAQYFRGSELARYTAARRRRGTNPGIRLLDFLYEEEPDEPLEVSEFPLAHCARGIGKVFARSDWTDDATWLRFECGPWWNQHQHFEAGNFEIFRREPLAAESGEYTDWDSPHAINWLIRTIAHNCILVYQPDEEWHNVRNRQNILYANDGGQANNTFYLHTLDEWKRQREHFERGRIVACENHDDFLHAAGDCTKAYASSKVSLCLRQIVFLRPHTFVILDRVASTRPEYEKTWLLHCHNEPEIDGRTFTVTNGRGALFVRTLLPEEPVIRKVEGYTYRGQTFEPASHRLSEG
;
A
#
# COMPACT_ATOMS: atom_id res chain seq x y z
N MET A 1 24.10 -17.97 16.46
CA MET A 1 23.71 -16.64 16.98
C MET A 1 22.24 -16.49 16.69
N SER A 2 21.46 -15.88 17.60
CA SER A 2 20.00 -15.97 17.61
C SER A 2 19.38 -15.51 16.29
N ASP A 3 18.42 -16.30 15.78
CA ASP A 3 17.46 -15.93 14.74
C ASP A 3 16.67 -14.69 15.19
N LYS A 4 17.27 -13.50 15.16
CA LYS A 4 16.55 -12.25 15.42
C LYS A 4 15.57 -12.07 14.28
N THR A 5 14.30 -12.37 14.51
CA THR A 5 13.20 -12.02 13.61
C THR A 5 12.24 -11.09 14.34
N TYR A 6 11.70 -10.11 13.62
CA TYR A 6 10.71 -9.17 14.16
C TYR A 6 9.27 -9.60 13.83
N GLU A 7 9.09 -10.80 13.28
CA GLU A 7 7.78 -11.34 12.87
C GLU A 7 6.84 -11.59 14.05
N THR A 8 7.42 -11.85 15.22
CA THR A 8 6.71 -12.16 16.47
C THR A 8 7.10 -11.20 17.60
N ALA A 9 7.77 -10.09 17.26
CA ALA A 9 8.19 -9.11 18.26
C ALA A 9 6.95 -8.47 18.89
N ALA A 10 6.83 -8.60 20.21
CA ALA A 10 5.81 -7.90 20.98
C ALA A 10 6.09 -6.40 20.93
N ALA A 11 5.04 -5.62 20.75
CA ALA A 11 5.13 -4.17 20.80
C ALA A 11 5.57 -3.71 22.20
N PRO A 12 6.54 -2.79 22.30
CA PRO A 12 6.89 -2.16 23.57
C PRO A 12 5.81 -1.16 23.99
N GLU A 13 5.83 -0.76 25.25
CA GLU A 13 5.02 0.36 25.73
C GLU A 13 5.33 1.62 24.91
N PRO A 14 4.30 2.31 24.38
CA PRO A 14 4.48 3.48 23.53
C PRO A 14 5.00 4.68 24.34
N ARG A 15 5.76 5.56 23.69
CA ARG A 15 6.35 6.77 24.30
C ARG A 15 6.30 7.99 23.36
N PRO A 16 5.14 8.34 22.77
CA PRO A 16 5.04 9.50 21.91
C PRO A 16 5.40 10.79 22.67
N LEU A 17 5.99 11.78 21.99
CA LEU A 17 6.28 13.08 22.61
C LEU A 17 4.99 13.84 22.94
N VAL A 18 4.02 13.79 22.03
CA VAL A 18 2.71 14.39 22.22
C VAL A 18 1.75 13.35 22.81
N ALA A 19 1.33 13.57 24.05
CA ALA A 19 0.43 12.67 24.77
C ALA A 19 -0.96 12.59 24.14
N SER A 20 -1.63 11.44 24.27
CA SER A 20 -3.01 11.27 23.82
C SER A 20 -3.95 12.27 24.51
N GLY A 21 -4.88 12.83 23.75
CA GLY A 21 -5.86 13.81 24.23
C GLY A 21 -5.32 15.24 24.36
N SER A 22 -4.08 15.52 23.91
CA SER A 22 -3.46 16.86 24.00
C SER A 22 -4.26 17.95 23.29
N TRP A 23 -5.08 17.59 22.30
CA TRP A 23 -5.91 18.52 21.51
C TRP A 23 -7.39 18.50 21.91
N SER A 24 -7.77 17.78 22.97
CA SER A 24 -9.17 17.71 23.44
C SER A 24 -9.81 19.07 23.73
N HIS A 25 -9.01 20.06 24.14
CA HIS A 25 -9.49 21.41 24.42
C HIS A 25 -9.88 22.25 23.19
N VAL A 26 -9.47 21.83 21.98
CA VAL A 26 -9.88 22.48 20.71
C VAL A 26 -10.99 21.73 19.98
N LEU A 27 -11.47 20.60 20.52
CA LEU A 27 -12.63 19.92 19.96
C LEU A 27 -13.87 20.83 20.06
N GLY A 28 -14.52 21.08 18.91
CA GLY A 28 -15.60 22.07 18.78
C GLY A 28 -15.14 23.52 18.72
N ARG A 29 -13.87 23.76 18.38
CA ARG A 29 -13.31 25.06 17.99
C ARG A 29 -12.68 24.92 16.62
N HIS A 30 -12.42 26.05 15.94
CA HIS A 30 -11.87 26.05 14.60
C HIS A 30 -10.67 27.00 14.48
N PRO A 31 -9.67 26.66 13.65
CA PRO A 31 -9.44 25.33 13.07
C PRO A 31 -8.97 24.32 14.13
N SER A 32 -9.24 23.04 13.90
CA SER A 32 -8.89 21.95 14.83
C SER A 32 -8.27 20.71 14.17
N LEU A 33 -8.52 20.47 12.87
CA LEU A 33 -8.13 19.23 12.18
C LEU A 33 -6.63 19.10 11.95
N LEU A 34 -5.87 20.18 12.07
CA LEU A 34 -4.40 20.21 12.05
C LEU A 34 -3.78 20.51 13.42
N GLY A 35 -4.60 20.43 14.48
CA GLY A 35 -4.25 20.80 15.84
C GLY A 35 -4.53 22.27 16.15
N PRO A 36 -4.30 22.70 17.41
CA PRO A 36 -4.53 24.06 17.85
C PRO A 36 -3.70 25.08 17.05
N PRO A 37 -4.18 26.31 16.80
CA PRO A 37 -3.39 27.37 16.16
C PRO A 37 -2.02 27.59 16.80
N SER A 38 -1.94 27.52 18.14
CA SER A 38 -0.67 27.65 18.87
C SER A 38 0.34 26.55 18.55
N HIS A 39 -0.12 25.34 18.21
CA HIS A 39 0.75 24.25 17.76
C HIS A 39 1.33 24.55 16.38
N LEU A 40 0.50 25.01 15.43
CA LEU A 40 0.96 25.38 14.09
C LEU A 40 1.90 26.59 14.12
N GLN A 41 1.65 27.58 14.99
CA GLN A 41 2.56 28.71 15.23
C GLN A 41 3.91 28.23 15.78
N SER A 42 3.90 27.31 16.76
CA SER A 42 5.14 26.72 17.29
C SER A 42 5.91 25.95 16.21
N LEU A 43 5.22 25.20 15.34
CA LEU A 43 5.85 24.53 14.21
C LEU A 43 6.41 25.53 13.18
N ALA A 44 5.71 26.62 12.90
CA ALA A 44 6.17 27.67 12.00
C ALA A 44 7.46 28.33 12.49
N GLU A 45 7.60 28.53 13.80
CA GLU A 45 8.83 29.01 14.42
C GLU A 45 9.94 27.95 14.38
N LEU A 46 9.64 26.71 14.76
CA LEU A 46 10.63 25.63 14.86
C LEU A 46 11.15 25.17 13.49
N LYS A 47 10.29 25.18 12.47
CA LYS A 47 10.54 24.69 11.11
C LYS A 47 10.37 25.81 10.09
N SER A 48 10.97 26.98 10.36
CA SER A 48 10.82 28.20 9.56
C SER A 48 11.04 27.99 8.07
N ASP A 49 12.06 27.21 7.68
CA ASP A 49 12.38 26.94 6.28
C ASP A 49 11.25 26.19 5.57
N LEU A 50 10.66 25.18 6.22
CA LEU A 50 9.52 24.44 5.68
C LEU A 50 8.25 25.30 5.65
N TYR A 51 8.06 26.16 6.64
CA TYR A 51 6.94 27.10 6.66
C TYR A 51 7.04 28.14 5.54
N ASP A 52 8.24 28.64 5.23
CA ASP A 52 8.47 29.51 4.09
C ASP A 52 8.18 28.82 2.75
N GLU A 53 8.53 27.53 2.61
CA GLU A 53 8.12 26.70 1.47
C GLU A 53 6.59 26.59 1.38
N ILE A 54 5.88 26.35 2.49
CA ILE A 54 4.41 26.28 2.53
C ILE A 54 3.79 27.60 2.05
N LYS A 55 4.31 28.75 2.48
CA LYS A 55 3.85 30.06 1.99
C LYS A 55 4.13 30.25 0.49
N SER A 56 5.27 29.77 -0.01
CA SER A 56 5.60 29.79 -1.44
C SER A 56 4.65 28.91 -2.27
N MET A 57 4.29 27.73 -1.77
CA MET A 57 3.28 26.87 -2.39
C MET A 57 1.94 27.59 -2.50
N LEU A 58 1.52 28.29 -1.43
CA LEU A 58 0.26 29.04 -1.43
C LEU A 58 0.25 30.16 -2.48
N ARG A 59 1.37 30.88 -2.66
CA ARG A 59 1.50 31.93 -3.68
C ARG A 59 1.53 31.40 -5.13
N GLY A 60 1.78 30.11 -5.31
CA GLY A 60 1.98 29.50 -6.64
C GLY A 60 3.40 29.65 -7.17
N ASP A 61 4.35 30.01 -6.29
CA ASP A 61 5.76 30.21 -6.64
C ASP A 61 6.56 28.89 -6.61
N ALA A 62 6.04 27.85 -5.95
CA ALA A 62 6.73 26.57 -5.80
C ALA A 62 6.56 25.69 -7.05
N ASP A 63 7.65 25.09 -7.53
CA ASP A 63 7.58 24.03 -8.54
C ASP A 63 6.96 22.76 -7.92
N MET A 64 5.69 22.52 -8.27
CA MET A 64 4.87 21.44 -7.72
C MET A 64 4.94 20.14 -8.54
N GLY A 65 5.77 20.10 -9.60
CA GLY A 65 5.88 18.96 -10.51
C GLY A 65 4.62 18.68 -11.35
N ASP A 66 4.75 17.73 -12.29
CA ASP A 66 3.73 17.43 -13.29
C ASP A 66 2.68 16.41 -12.81
N ARG A 67 1.60 16.88 -12.15
CA ARG A 67 0.28 16.19 -12.10
C ARG A 67 -0.83 17.11 -11.57
N ARG A 68 -2.02 17.05 -12.17
CA ARG A 68 -3.19 17.89 -11.81
C ARG A 68 -3.81 17.61 -10.42
N ARG A 69 -3.52 16.46 -9.79
CA ARG A 69 -4.15 16.03 -8.52
C ARG A 69 -3.42 16.50 -7.25
N SER A 70 -2.16 16.95 -7.34
CA SER A 70 -1.37 17.53 -6.23
C SER A 70 -1.46 19.07 -6.14
N ARG A 71 -2.32 19.69 -6.96
CA ARG A 71 -2.40 21.15 -7.15
C ARG A 71 -3.30 21.87 -6.14
N ASP A 72 -3.70 21.22 -5.06
CA ASP A 72 -4.62 21.83 -4.11
C ASP A 72 -3.88 22.28 -2.84
N PRO A 73 -3.50 23.57 -2.73
CA PRO A 73 -2.83 24.07 -1.55
C PRO A 73 -3.80 24.25 -0.37
N LEU A 74 -4.90 23.50 -0.27
CA LEU A 74 -5.86 23.63 0.85
C LEU A 74 -5.17 23.41 2.21
N LEU A 75 -4.33 22.37 2.34
CA LEU A 75 -3.57 22.16 3.58
C LEU A 75 -2.61 23.33 3.85
N ALA A 76 -1.92 23.83 2.82
CA ALA A 76 -1.04 24.99 2.96
C ALA A 76 -1.80 26.24 3.38
N ALA A 77 -2.98 26.48 2.78
CA ALA A 77 -3.85 27.60 3.10
C ALA A 77 -4.39 27.51 4.54
N GLY A 78 -4.80 26.32 4.97
CA GLY A 78 -5.24 26.08 6.35
C GLY A 78 -4.13 26.33 7.37
N ILE A 79 -2.91 25.86 7.09
CA ILE A 79 -1.73 26.11 7.95
C ILE A 79 -1.45 27.61 8.03
N VAL A 80 -1.31 28.30 6.90
CA VAL A 80 -0.99 29.74 6.88
C VAL A 80 -2.11 30.56 7.53
N HIS A 81 -3.37 30.24 7.26
CA HIS A 81 -4.51 30.94 7.85
C HIS A 81 -4.53 30.81 9.37
N ALA A 82 -4.26 29.62 9.90
CA ALA A 82 -4.18 29.39 11.35
C ALA A 82 -2.99 30.11 12.02
N VAL A 83 -1.90 30.33 11.30
CA VAL A 83 -0.69 30.97 11.84
C VAL A 83 -0.77 32.49 11.78
N GLU A 84 -1.09 33.06 10.61
CA GLU A 84 -1.00 34.50 10.32
C GLU A 84 -2.17 35.08 9.51
N GLY A 85 -3.17 34.26 9.18
CA GLY A 85 -4.26 34.64 8.30
C GLY A 85 -3.89 34.52 6.81
N VAL A 86 -4.90 34.45 5.95
CA VAL A 86 -4.73 34.51 4.48
C VAL A 86 -5.76 35.48 3.91
N ALA A 87 -5.51 36.03 2.73
CA ALA A 87 -6.41 37.01 2.11
C ALA A 87 -7.80 36.41 1.79
N ASP A 88 -8.85 37.22 1.96
CA ASP A 88 -10.25 36.82 1.80
C ASP A 88 -10.54 36.19 0.43
N ASP A 89 -9.92 36.68 -0.65
CA ASP A 89 -10.08 36.15 -2.01
C ASP A 89 -9.57 34.71 -2.14
N ARG A 90 -8.53 34.36 -1.37
CA ARG A 90 -7.98 33.01 -1.28
C ARG A 90 -8.92 32.10 -0.50
N ILE A 91 -9.50 32.57 0.59
CA ILE A 91 -10.51 31.83 1.36
C ILE A 91 -11.72 31.55 0.47
N GLU A 92 -12.24 32.59 -0.19
CA GLU A 92 -13.40 32.51 -1.08
C GLU A 92 -13.17 31.51 -2.24
N HIS A 93 -11.93 31.38 -2.74
CA HIS A 93 -11.58 30.36 -3.73
C HIS A 93 -11.87 28.93 -3.23
N PHE A 94 -11.42 28.58 -2.02
CA PHE A 94 -11.64 27.25 -1.45
C PHE A 94 -13.11 27.01 -1.10
N VAL A 95 -13.77 28.01 -0.51
CA VAL A 95 -15.21 27.93 -0.18
C VAL A 95 -16.05 27.72 -1.44
N ARG A 96 -15.82 28.48 -2.53
CA ARG A 96 -16.52 28.28 -3.81
C ARG A 96 -16.27 26.88 -4.39
N ARG A 97 -15.07 26.33 -4.23
CA ARG A 97 -14.76 24.97 -4.70
C ARG A 97 -15.46 23.89 -3.87
N ALA A 98 -15.55 24.06 -2.55
CA ALA A 98 -16.35 23.20 -1.69
C ALA A 98 -17.83 23.26 -2.12
N ARG A 99 -18.39 24.46 -2.34
CA ARG A 99 -19.77 24.62 -2.83
C ARG A 99 -20.02 23.97 -4.21
N LYS A 100 -19.06 24.06 -5.12
CA LYS A 100 -19.13 23.34 -6.41
C LYS A 100 -19.16 21.82 -6.22
N THR A 101 -18.53 21.33 -5.16
CA THR A 101 -18.54 19.90 -4.81
C THR A 101 -19.89 19.49 -4.24
N LEU A 102 -20.50 20.31 -3.37
CA LEU A 102 -21.88 20.11 -2.87
C LEU A 102 -22.89 19.98 -4.02
N ALA A 103 -22.74 20.79 -5.08
CA ALA A 103 -23.62 20.77 -6.25
C ALA A 103 -23.63 19.43 -7.02
N ARG A 104 -22.71 18.50 -6.74
CA ARG A 104 -22.72 17.13 -7.28
C ARG A 104 -23.77 16.23 -6.61
N GLY A 105 -24.36 16.67 -5.49
CA GLY A 105 -25.30 15.90 -4.70
C GLY A 105 -24.63 14.78 -3.90
N VAL A 106 -25.45 13.92 -3.30
CA VAL A 106 -25.00 12.73 -2.57
C VAL A 106 -24.67 11.63 -3.57
N THR A 107 -23.48 11.05 -3.44
CA THR A 107 -22.99 10.02 -4.37
C THR A 107 -22.29 8.91 -3.61
N ASN A 108 -22.15 7.74 -4.23
CA ASN A 108 -21.28 6.66 -3.74
C ASN A 108 -20.28 6.26 -4.83
N ILE A 109 -19.67 7.26 -5.48
CA ILE A 109 -18.67 7.05 -6.54
C ILE A 109 -17.34 6.75 -5.85
N HIS A 110 -17.02 5.46 -5.74
CA HIS A 110 -15.82 4.88 -5.16
C HIS A 110 -14.80 5.88 -4.53
N GLN A 111 -13.70 6.18 -5.23
CA GLN A 111 -12.63 7.01 -4.68
C GLN A 111 -12.99 8.50 -4.57
N ASP A 112 -13.84 8.98 -5.48
CA ASP A 112 -14.10 10.41 -5.60
C ASP A 112 -14.88 10.95 -4.39
N THR A 113 -15.83 10.18 -3.86
CA THR A 113 -16.71 10.70 -2.81
C THR A 113 -15.97 10.96 -1.49
N TRP A 114 -15.07 10.08 -1.03
CA TRP A 114 -14.32 10.35 0.22
C TRP A 114 -13.27 11.46 0.06
N ILE A 115 -12.73 11.65 -1.16
CA ILE A 115 -11.89 12.81 -1.48
C ILE A 115 -12.72 14.10 -1.35
N TRP A 116 -13.91 14.11 -1.94
CA TRP A 116 -14.81 15.27 -1.89
C TRP A 116 -15.23 15.62 -0.46
N LEU A 117 -15.66 14.62 0.31
CA LEU A 117 -15.99 14.79 1.73
C LEU A 117 -14.81 15.34 2.54
N THR A 118 -13.61 14.78 2.33
CA THR A 118 -12.39 15.27 3.00
C THR A 118 -12.12 16.74 2.69
N GLN A 119 -12.22 17.14 1.42
CA GLN A 119 -11.96 18.51 0.98
C GLN A 119 -12.99 19.50 1.56
N VAL A 120 -14.26 19.10 1.62
CA VAL A 120 -15.32 19.90 2.26
C VAL A 120 -15.08 20.01 3.76
N ALA A 121 -14.77 18.91 4.46
CA ALA A 121 -14.53 18.91 5.89
C ALA A 121 -13.32 19.78 6.29
N LEU A 122 -12.22 19.70 5.54
CA LEU A 122 -11.04 20.55 5.74
C LEU A 122 -11.36 22.03 5.45
N THR A 123 -12.13 22.32 4.40
CA THR A 123 -12.52 23.71 4.07
C THR A 123 -13.41 24.29 5.17
N TYR A 124 -14.38 23.50 5.65
CA TYR A 124 -15.26 23.87 6.75
C TYR A 124 -14.47 24.21 8.01
N ASP A 125 -13.53 23.34 8.42
CA ASP A 125 -12.76 23.56 9.65
C ASP A 125 -11.74 24.71 9.51
N PHE A 126 -11.04 24.80 8.38
CA PHE A 126 -9.97 25.80 8.21
C PHE A 126 -10.47 27.23 8.11
N PHE A 127 -11.65 27.42 7.51
CA PHE A 127 -12.21 28.74 7.23
C PHE A 127 -13.57 28.94 7.88
N HIS A 128 -13.84 28.20 8.96
CA HIS A 128 -15.12 28.15 9.63
C HIS A 128 -15.74 29.53 9.87
N ASP A 129 -14.96 30.44 10.46
CA ASP A 129 -15.41 31.76 10.87
C ASP A 129 -15.70 32.69 9.69
N GLU A 130 -15.14 32.37 8.51
CA GLU A 130 -15.30 33.13 7.27
C GLU A 130 -16.39 32.56 6.34
N ILE A 131 -16.95 31.39 6.68
CA ILE A 131 -18.07 30.78 5.95
C ILE A 131 -19.37 31.20 6.62
N ALA A 132 -20.35 31.67 5.84
CA ALA A 132 -21.64 32.08 6.41
C ALA A 132 -22.35 30.89 7.07
N GLU A 133 -23.03 31.11 8.21
CA GLU A 133 -23.71 30.03 8.97
C GLU A 133 -24.69 29.21 8.11
N ALA A 134 -25.38 29.85 7.16
CA ALA A 134 -26.24 29.15 6.22
C ALA A 134 -25.46 28.18 5.31
N GLU A 135 -24.29 28.60 4.80
CA GLU A 135 -23.43 27.76 3.96
C GLU A 135 -22.78 26.64 4.78
N ARG A 136 -22.41 26.90 6.04
CA ARG A 136 -21.92 25.88 6.98
C ARG A 136 -22.97 24.78 7.20
N ARG A 137 -24.23 25.17 7.39
CA ARG A 137 -25.35 24.22 7.48
C ARG A 137 -25.52 23.41 6.20
N GLU A 138 -25.44 24.02 5.01
CA GLU A 138 -25.49 23.30 3.73
C GLU A 138 -24.37 22.26 3.63
N MET A 139 -23.14 22.59 4.05
CA MET A 139 -22.01 21.65 4.08
C MET A 139 -22.27 20.49 5.03
N ILE A 140 -22.76 20.74 6.24
CA ILE A 140 -23.12 19.71 7.21
C ILE A 140 -24.21 18.79 6.66
N GLU A 141 -25.31 19.35 6.15
CA GLU A 141 -26.42 18.57 5.59
C GLU A 141 -25.95 17.66 4.44
N TRP A 142 -25.10 18.19 3.55
CA TRP A 142 -24.52 17.42 2.45
C TRP A 142 -23.61 16.29 2.94
N MET A 143 -22.75 16.54 3.94
CA MET A 143 -21.89 15.50 4.53
C MET A 143 -22.75 14.43 5.22
N ASN A 144 -23.71 14.83 6.05
CA ASN A 144 -24.56 13.91 6.83
C ASN A 144 -25.36 12.97 5.93
N ALA A 145 -25.88 13.47 4.80
CA ALA A 145 -26.63 12.66 3.86
C ALA A 145 -25.79 11.53 3.23
N HIS A 146 -24.47 11.63 3.25
CA HIS A 146 -23.60 10.56 2.79
C HIS A 146 -23.47 9.39 3.78
N LEU A 147 -23.57 9.63 5.09
CA LEU A 147 -23.36 8.57 6.09
C LEU A 147 -24.31 7.37 5.87
N ALA A 148 -25.54 7.64 5.41
CA ALA A 148 -26.53 6.63 5.07
C ALA A 148 -26.38 6.02 3.67
N ALA A 149 -25.58 6.63 2.78
CA ALA A 149 -25.44 6.24 1.37
C ALA A 149 -24.22 5.36 1.07
N PHE A 150 -23.27 5.22 2.01
CA PHE A 150 -22.02 4.48 1.81
C PHE A 150 -22.10 3.02 2.28
N THR A 151 -22.16 2.07 1.34
CA THR A 151 -22.29 0.64 1.71
C THR A 151 -21.36 -0.33 0.99
N ASP A 152 -20.89 -0.04 -0.23
CA ASP A 152 -20.49 -1.14 -1.14
C ASP A 152 -19.03 -1.58 -1.04
N ASP A 153 -18.12 -0.68 -0.65
CA ASP A 153 -16.66 -0.92 -0.59
C ASP A 153 -16.06 -0.78 0.82
N GLU A 154 -16.91 -0.65 1.85
CA GLU A 154 -16.47 -0.63 3.25
C GLU A 154 -16.24 -2.06 3.79
N ASN A 155 -15.29 -2.81 3.25
CA ASN A 155 -14.98 -4.14 3.75
C ASN A 155 -13.64 -4.21 4.49
N ALA A 156 -13.47 -5.27 5.30
CA ALA A 156 -12.31 -5.49 6.15
C ALA A 156 -10.96 -5.59 5.42
N PHE A 157 -10.99 -5.80 4.09
CA PHE A 157 -9.80 -6.09 3.29
C PHE A 157 -9.46 -5.00 2.28
N HIS A 158 -10.32 -3.99 2.10
CA HIS A 158 -10.22 -2.98 1.04
C HIS A 158 -9.53 -1.70 1.50
N ASN A 159 -8.64 -1.15 0.67
CA ASN A 159 -7.92 0.10 0.92
C ASN A 159 -8.85 1.29 1.21
N SER A 160 -10.02 1.35 0.57
CA SER A 160 -10.92 2.50 0.71
C SER A 160 -11.50 2.60 2.13
N THR A 161 -11.67 1.48 2.84
CA THR A 161 -12.11 1.48 4.24
C THR A 161 -11.18 2.33 5.11
N LEU A 162 -9.87 2.25 4.92
CA LEU A 162 -8.90 3.01 5.70
C LEU A 162 -8.97 4.52 5.39
N SER A 163 -9.12 4.87 4.11
CA SER A 163 -9.31 6.26 3.68
C SER A 163 -10.62 6.85 4.22
N LYS A 164 -11.67 6.04 4.32
CA LYS A 164 -12.97 6.44 4.87
C LYS A 164 -12.94 6.64 6.37
N ILE A 165 -12.17 5.84 7.13
CA ILE A 165 -11.95 6.07 8.56
C ILE A 165 -11.40 7.49 8.77
N LEU A 166 -10.36 7.89 8.02
CA LEU A 166 -9.82 9.25 8.08
C LEU A 166 -10.84 10.32 7.71
N CYS A 167 -11.57 10.10 6.61
CA CYS A 167 -12.58 11.01 6.11
C CYS A 167 -13.69 11.25 7.16
N TYR A 168 -14.27 10.19 7.72
CA TYR A 168 -15.33 10.29 8.72
C TYR A 168 -14.86 10.91 10.03
N LEU A 169 -13.62 10.62 10.47
CA LEU A 169 -13.05 11.29 11.64
C LEU A 169 -12.81 12.79 11.40
N ARG A 170 -12.40 13.19 10.19
CA ARG A 170 -12.31 14.61 9.83
C ARG A 170 -13.66 15.32 9.86
N ILE A 171 -14.71 14.67 9.36
CA ILE A 171 -16.07 15.22 9.44
C ILE A 171 -16.50 15.33 10.91
N ALA A 172 -16.35 14.24 11.67
CA ALA A 172 -16.75 14.20 13.07
C ALA A 172 -16.10 15.32 13.88
N TYR A 173 -14.77 15.40 13.88
CA TYR A 173 -14.05 16.37 14.69
C TYR A 173 -14.12 17.79 14.14
N GLY A 174 -14.06 17.95 12.81
CA GLY A 174 -14.10 19.25 12.16
C GLY A 174 -15.47 19.91 12.18
N THR A 175 -16.54 19.19 12.54
CA THR A 175 -17.90 19.75 12.71
C THR A 175 -18.46 19.55 14.12
N TRP A 176 -17.59 19.17 15.06
CA TRP A 176 -18.01 18.84 16.43
C TRP A 176 -18.68 20.04 17.09
N GLY A 177 -19.82 19.82 17.75
CA GLY A 177 -20.59 20.89 18.41
C GLY A 177 -21.60 21.61 17.51
N GLU A 178 -21.36 21.74 16.20
CA GLU A 178 -22.36 22.28 15.24
C GLU A 178 -23.14 21.16 14.53
N ASN A 179 -22.51 20.02 14.23
CA ASN A 179 -23.14 18.92 13.52
C ASN A 179 -23.78 17.89 14.48
N PRO A 180 -25.12 17.71 14.46
CA PRO A 180 -25.80 16.75 15.32
C PRO A 180 -25.41 15.30 15.07
N THR A 181 -24.86 14.96 13.89
CA THR A 181 -24.42 13.59 13.54
C THR A 181 -22.90 13.41 13.64
N ALA A 182 -22.17 14.37 14.21
CA ALA A 182 -20.71 14.24 14.38
C ALA A 182 -20.33 12.98 15.17
N GLY A 183 -21.09 12.66 16.22
CA GLY A 183 -20.92 11.43 17.01
C GLY A 183 -21.15 10.16 16.18
N ASP A 184 -22.13 10.18 15.27
CA ASP A 184 -22.44 9.03 14.40
C ASP A 184 -21.30 8.76 13.41
N PHE A 185 -20.70 9.81 12.85
CA PHE A 185 -19.50 9.68 12.01
C PHE A 185 -18.33 9.07 12.77
N ARG A 186 -18.09 9.52 14.01
CA ARG A 186 -17.04 8.97 14.88
C ARG A 186 -17.31 7.50 15.18
N ALA A 187 -18.52 7.15 15.61
CA ALA A 187 -18.90 5.77 15.91
C ALA A 187 -18.79 4.86 14.67
N HIS A 188 -19.22 5.33 13.50
CA HIS A 188 -19.08 4.57 12.25
C HIS A 188 -17.61 4.37 11.88
N ALA A 189 -16.76 5.40 12.01
CA ALA A 189 -15.33 5.27 11.71
C ALA A 189 -14.60 4.34 12.69
N VAL A 190 -14.79 4.54 13.99
CA VAL A 190 -14.04 3.83 15.03
C VAL A 190 -14.63 2.46 15.29
N GLU A 191 -15.92 2.38 15.64
CA GLU A 191 -16.53 1.14 16.12
C GLU A 191 -16.88 0.21 14.96
N LYS A 192 -17.55 0.73 13.92
CA LYS A 192 -17.98 -0.11 12.78
C LYS A 192 -16.81 -0.46 11.86
N LEU A 193 -16.04 0.52 11.40
CA LEU A 193 -14.98 0.29 10.42
C LEU A 193 -13.68 -0.19 11.07
N TYR A 194 -13.11 0.58 11.99
CA TYR A 194 -11.80 0.24 12.53
C TYR A 194 -11.85 -0.98 13.45
N GLU A 195 -12.56 -0.92 14.57
CA GLU A 195 -12.66 -2.01 15.55
C GLU A 195 -13.46 -3.20 15.02
N GLY A 196 -14.56 -2.95 14.29
CA GLY A 196 -15.44 -4.00 13.80
C GLY A 196 -14.96 -4.74 12.54
N ARG A 197 -14.13 -4.10 11.70
CA ARG A 197 -13.68 -4.70 10.42
C ARG A 197 -12.16 -4.81 10.32
N ILE A 198 -11.41 -3.75 10.59
CA ILE A 198 -9.95 -3.73 10.36
C ILE A 198 -9.17 -4.45 11.47
N VAL A 199 -9.39 -4.09 12.74
CA VAL A 199 -8.65 -4.64 13.90
C VAL A 199 -8.69 -6.18 13.95
N PRO A 200 -9.81 -6.86 13.71
CA PRO A 200 -9.83 -8.33 13.70
C PRO A 200 -8.87 -8.92 12.66
N VAL A 201 -8.80 -8.32 11.46
CA VAL A 201 -7.88 -8.76 10.40
C VAL A 201 -6.43 -8.50 10.80
N LEU A 202 -6.12 -7.33 11.37
CA LEU A 202 -4.77 -7.01 11.84
C LEU A 202 -4.30 -7.98 12.94
N ARG A 203 -5.18 -8.35 13.87
CA ARG A 203 -4.87 -9.33 14.92
C ARG A 203 -4.68 -10.74 14.40
N GLU A 204 -5.47 -11.15 13.41
CA GLU A 204 -5.42 -12.52 12.87
C GLU A 204 -4.26 -12.72 11.88
N PHE A 205 -4.07 -11.79 10.95
CA PHE A 205 -3.16 -11.95 9.80
C PHE A 205 -2.07 -10.89 9.73
N GLY A 206 -2.11 -9.87 10.59
CA GLY A 206 -1.17 -8.76 10.58
C GLY A 206 0.19 -9.06 11.24
N ALA A 207 0.41 -10.26 11.77
CA ALA A 207 1.73 -10.66 12.27
C ALA A 207 2.82 -10.46 11.19
N GLY A 208 3.93 -9.87 11.57
CA GLY A 208 4.96 -9.34 10.68
C GLY A 208 4.59 -8.02 9.99
N GLY A 209 3.56 -7.29 10.45
CA GLY A 209 3.18 -5.98 9.92
C GLY A 209 2.58 -5.97 8.51
N GLY A 210 2.19 -7.13 8.00
CA GLY A 210 1.61 -7.28 6.67
C GLY A 210 0.13 -6.88 6.61
N PHE A 211 -0.30 -6.26 5.51
CA PHE A 211 -1.71 -5.92 5.25
C PHE A 211 -2.25 -6.66 4.02
N THR A 212 -3.57 -6.81 3.92
CA THR A 212 -4.25 -7.74 3.00
C THR A 212 -4.27 -7.29 1.55
N GLU A 213 -4.37 -5.99 1.27
CA GLU A 213 -4.09 -5.48 -0.07
C GLU A 213 -2.60 -5.15 -0.25
N CYS A 214 -2.16 -5.03 -1.49
CA CYS A 214 -0.74 -4.85 -1.85
C CYS A 214 -0.51 -3.58 -2.70
N GLY A 215 0.75 -3.34 -3.05
CA GLY A 215 1.13 -2.30 -4.00
C GLY A 215 0.78 -0.88 -3.59
N TRP A 216 0.36 -0.09 -4.57
CA TRP A 216 0.00 1.32 -4.42
C TRP A 216 -1.16 1.54 -3.43
N TYR A 217 -2.15 0.66 -3.45
CA TYR A 217 -3.35 0.78 -2.63
C TYR A 217 -3.06 0.57 -1.15
N CYS A 218 -2.27 -0.44 -0.82
CA CYS A 218 -1.78 -0.68 0.55
C CYS A 218 -0.98 0.53 1.08
N ARG A 219 0.00 1.00 0.28
CA ARG A 219 0.90 2.09 0.66
C ARG A 219 0.14 3.39 0.96
N GLY A 220 -0.85 3.74 0.13
CA GLY A 220 -1.63 4.96 0.35
C GLY A 220 -2.67 4.86 1.46
N SER A 221 -3.36 3.73 1.56
CA SER A 221 -4.44 3.57 2.53
C SER A 221 -3.96 3.43 3.96
N LEU A 222 -2.82 2.77 4.20
CA LEU A 222 -2.27 2.67 5.54
C LEU A 222 -1.71 4.00 6.06
N TRP A 223 -1.20 4.86 5.18
CA TRP A 223 -0.90 6.24 5.57
C TRP A 223 -2.17 6.97 6.04
N HIS A 224 -3.28 6.85 5.31
CA HIS A 224 -4.54 7.44 5.77
C HIS A 224 -5.02 6.85 7.11
N LEU A 225 -4.86 5.55 7.33
CA LEU A 225 -5.18 4.95 8.63
C LEU A 225 -4.34 5.57 9.74
N VAL A 226 -3.02 5.65 9.56
CA VAL A 226 -2.10 6.25 10.55
C VAL A 226 -2.48 7.70 10.85
N GLN A 227 -2.82 8.50 9.83
CA GLN A 227 -3.33 9.87 10.06
C GLN A 227 -4.64 9.86 10.87
N ALA A 228 -5.54 8.92 10.60
CA ALA A 228 -6.82 8.82 11.28
C ALA A 228 -6.66 8.46 12.76
N LEU A 229 -5.77 7.52 13.05
CA LEU A 229 -5.47 7.08 14.41
C LEU A 229 -4.74 8.18 15.19
N GLU A 230 -3.77 8.88 14.60
CA GLU A 230 -3.15 10.04 15.24
C GLU A 230 -4.17 11.16 15.50
N LEU A 231 -5.06 11.45 14.55
CA LEU A 231 -6.10 12.46 14.74
C LEU A 231 -7.01 12.11 15.92
N ALA A 232 -7.52 10.88 16.01
CA ALA A 232 -8.34 10.43 17.14
C ALA A 232 -7.56 10.41 18.45
N ARG A 233 -6.30 9.95 18.43
CA ARG A 233 -5.42 9.90 19.59
C ARG A 233 -5.19 11.28 20.17
N LEU A 234 -4.94 12.29 19.34
CA LEU A 234 -4.68 13.65 19.78
C LEU A 234 -5.96 14.40 20.17
N MET A 235 -7.06 14.24 19.42
CA MET A 235 -8.32 14.97 19.63
C MET A 235 -9.14 14.42 20.80
N GLU A 236 -9.41 13.10 20.84
CA GLU A 236 -10.27 12.50 21.86
C GLU A 236 -9.53 11.59 22.85
N GLY A 237 -8.24 11.33 22.64
CA GLY A 237 -7.46 10.42 23.48
C GLY A 237 -7.66 8.94 23.14
N TYR A 238 -8.42 8.62 22.08
CA TYR A 238 -8.61 7.25 21.62
C TYR A 238 -7.32 6.72 20.98
N ASP A 239 -6.65 5.80 21.67
CA ASP A 239 -5.43 5.18 21.18
C ASP A 239 -5.74 3.95 20.32
N GLY A 240 -5.93 4.18 19.02
CA GLY A 240 -6.20 3.11 18.07
C GLY A 240 -5.04 2.14 17.88
N TYR A 241 -3.78 2.58 18.06
CA TYR A 241 -2.62 1.70 17.89
C TYR A 241 -2.65 0.53 18.87
N GLN A 242 -3.13 0.78 20.10
CA GLN A 242 -3.31 -0.24 21.14
C GLN A 242 -4.35 -1.32 20.80
N GLN A 243 -5.16 -1.13 19.76
CA GLN A 243 -6.06 -2.18 19.28
C GLN A 243 -5.30 -3.29 18.54
N ALA A 244 -4.16 -3.00 17.92
CA ALA A 244 -3.33 -4.01 17.26
C ALA A 244 -1.84 -3.63 17.33
N PRO A 245 -1.27 -3.51 18.55
CA PRO A 245 0.02 -2.85 18.76
C PRO A 245 1.16 -3.62 18.08
N ASP A 246 1.11 -4.95 18.12
CA ASP A 246 2.07 -5.82 17.45
C ASP A 246 2.10 -5.60 15.95
N PHE A 247 0.95 -5.45 15.28
CA PHE A 247 0.90 -5.14 13.85
C PHE A 247 1.67 -3.85 13.53
N PHE A 248 1.41 -2.78 14.29
CA PHE A 248 2.05 -1.48 14.05
C PHE A 248 3.55 -1.52 14.36
N TYR A 249 3.96 -2.16 15.46
CA TYR A 249 5.38 -2.27 15.78
C TYR A 249 6.13 -3.10 14.72
N GLN A 250 5.61 -4.27 14.38
CA GLN A 250 6.18 -5.18 13.38
C GLN A 250 6.14 -4.59 11.97
N ARG A 251 5.23 -3.63 11.69
CA ARG A 251 5.20 -2.87 10.44
C ARG A 251 6.49 -2.11 10.20
N LEU A 252 7.16 -1.61 11.23
CA LEU A 252 8.45 -0.94 11.07
C LEU A 252 9.48 -1.89 10.43
N ALA A 253 9.51 -3.16 10.85
CA ALA A 253 10.40 -4.16 10.25
C ALA A 253 10.01 -4.52 8.80
N TYR A 254 8.70 -4.60 8.51
CA TYR A 254 8.19 -4.79 7.15
C TYR A 254 8.66 -3.66 6.21
N GLU A 255 8.51 -2.41 6.65
CA GLU A 255 8.86 -1.21 5.89
C GLU A 255 10.36 -1.02 5.68
N MET A 256 11.21 -1.56 6.56
CA MET A 256 12.66 -1.57 6.38
C MET A 256 13.09 -2.51 5.23
N HIS A 257 12.34 -3.60 5.01
CA HIS A 257 12.68 -4.65 4.04
C HIS A 257 12.06 -4.46 2.66
N GLN A 258 10.89 -3.81 2.57
CA GLN A 258 10.14 -3.70 1.32
C GLN A 258 10.85 -2.90 0.19
N PRO A 259 11.57 -1.79 0.47
CA PRO A 259 12.23 -1.03 -0.60
C PRO A 259 13.37 -1.81 -1.27
N TYR A 260 13.56 -1.57 -2.56
CA TYR A 260 14.76 -1.98 -3.27
C TYR A 260 16.02 -1.34 -2.65
N PRO A 261 17.11 -2.09 -2.42
CA PRO A 261 18.40 -1.53 -2.03
C PRO A 261 18.89 -0.50 -3.06
N GLY A 262 19.30 0.68 -2.61
CA GLY A 262 19.94 1.72 -3.44
C GLY A 262 19.13 2.34 -4.58
N LEU A 263 17.99 1.76 -4.98
CA LEU A 263 17.20 2.27 -6.09
C LEU A 263 16.32 3.42 -5.63
N LEU A 264 16.69 4.62 -6.06
CA LEU A 264 15.95 5.85 -5.80
C LEU A 264 15.44 6.47 -7.10
N GLU A 265 14.27 7.09 -7.04
CA GLU A 265 13.73 7.92 -8.12
C GLU A 265 13.37 9.29 -7.54
N ASN A 266 13.94 10.37 -8.06
CA ASN A 266 13.79 11.72 -7.49
C ASN A 266 14.12 11.82 -6.00
N GLY A 267 14.99 10.94 -5.48
CA GLY A 267 15.34 10.86 -4.06
C GLY A 267 14.38 10.06 -3.18
N CYS A 268 13.27 9.54 -3.74
CA CYS A 268 12.36 8.64 -3.04
C CYS A 268 12.81 7.18 -3.18
N GLU A 269 12.46 6.35 -2.21
CA GLU A 269 12.65 4.90 -2.30
C GLU A 269 11.75 4.28 -3.37
N ARG A 270 12.29 3.28 -4.08
CA ARG A 270 11.54 2.44 -5.00
C ARG A 270 11.24 1.09 -4.37
N TYR A 271 10.16 0.49 -4.84
CA TYR A 271 9.64 -0.78 -4.32
C TYR A 271 9.20 -1.64 -5.50
N ALA A 272 9.06 -2.94 -5.27
CA ALA A 272 8.36 -3.83 -6.19
C ALA A 272 6.96 -3.30 -6.54
N CYS A 273 6.56 -3.48 -7.80
CA CYS A 273 5.19 -3.25 -8.22
C CYS A 273 4.42 -4.52 -7.88
N GLU A 274 3.47 -4.42 -6.95
CA GLU A 274 2.67 -5.56 -6.50
C GLU A 274 1.21 -5.24 -6.80
N GLY A 275 0.44 -6.22 -7.27
CA GLY A 275 -0.97 -6.00 -7.57
C GLY A 275 -1.20 -4.86 -8.56
N ASP A 276 -2.33 -4.17 -8.41
CA ASP A 276 -2.64 -3.02 -9.25
C ASP A 276 -1.73 -1.84 -8.96
N GLY A 277 -0.72 -1.67 -9.80
CA GLY A 277 0.18 -0.54 -9.77
C GLY A 277 0.86 -0.30 -11.11
N SER A 278 1.71 0.71 -11.13
CA SER A 278 2.66 0.88 -12.23
C SER A 278 4.05 1.25 -11.76
N GLY A 279 5.01 1.12 -12.68
CA GLY A 279 6.37 1.58 -12.47
C GLY A 279 6.51 3.11 -12.39
N ARG A 280 5.45 3.89 -12.64
CA ARG A 280 5.56 5.35 -12.69
C ARG A 280 5.75 5.96 -11.32
N TYR A 281 6.64 6.94 -11.24
CA TYR A 281 6.73 7.81 -10.07
C TYR A 281 5.38 8.46 -9.74
N SER A 282 5.08 8.54 -8.45
CA SER A 282 4.06 9.43 -7.89
C SER A 282 4.48 9.82 -6.48
N SER A 283 4.09 11.02 -6.02
CA SER A 283 4.37 11.48 -4.65
C SER A 283 3.83 10.54 -3.57
N ASN A 284 2.79 9.74 -3.89
CA ASN A 284 2.23 8.73 -2.99
C ASN A 284 3.23 7.61 -2.67
N MET A 285 4.32 7.46 -3.44
CA MET A 285 5.41 6.54 -3.14
C MET A 285 6.18 6.90 -1.86
N GLU A 286 6.00 8.11 -1.34
CA GLU A 286 6.57 8.55 -0.06
C GLU A 286 5.67 8.31 1.15
N TYR A 287 4.41 7.88 0.95
CA TYR A 287 3.49 7.58 2.04
C TYR A 287 3.97 6.47 3.00
N PRO A 288 4.66 5.41 2.55
CA PRO A 288 5.22 4.43 3.48
C PRO A 288 6.31 5.02 4.38
N ARG A 289 7.11 5.96 3.87
CA ARG A 289 8.09 6.72 4.67
C ARG A 289 7.39 7.54 5.75
N LEU A 290 6.36 8.30 5.40
CA LEU A 290 5.60 9.10 6.38
C LEU A 290 4.94 8.21 7.43
N MET A 291 4.29 7.13 7.00
CA MET A 291 3.62 6.16 7.85
C MET A 291 4.59 5.53 8.86
N ARG A 292 5.72 4.98 8.41
CA ARG A 292 6.72 4.38 9.32
C ARG A 292 7.34 5.41 10.26
N THR A 293 7.47 6.66 9.82
CA THR A 293 7.98 7.76 10.67
C THR A 293 7.02 8.05 11.82
N VAL A 294 5.71 8.19 11.56
CA VAL A 294 4.70 8.40 12.61
C VAL A 294 4.62 7.20 13.57
N ILE A 295 4.64 5.97 13.04
CA ILE A 295 4.65 4.76 13.88
C ILE A 295 5.91 4.69 14.75
N ALA A 296 7.10 5.02 14.21
CA ALA A 296 8.34 5.03 14.96
C ALA A 296 8.33 6.07 16.10
N GLN A 297 7.74 7.24 15.86
CA GLN A 297 7.56 8.28 16.88
C GLN A 297 6.62 7.83 18.01
N TYR A 298 5.58 7.06 17.69
CA TYR A 298 4.69 6.46 18.69
C TYR A 298 5.44 5.44 19.58
N PHE A 299 6.29 4.60 18.98
CA PHE A 299 7.15 3.63 19.69
C PHE A 299 8.55 4.16 20.01
N ARG A 300 8.68 5.46 20.32
CA ARG A 300 9.96 6.09 20.64
C ARG A 300 10.75 5.32 21.71
N GLY A 301 12.07 5.27 21.54
CA GLY A 301 13.01 4.54 22.39
C GLY A 301 13.14 3.06 22.08
N SER A 302 12.28 2.51 21.21
CA SER A 302 12.35 1.11 20.80
C SER A 302 13.43 0.84 19.75
N GLU A 303 13.84 -0.42 19.65
CA GLU A 303 14.84 -0.87 18.68
C GLU A 303 14.38 -0.62 17.24
N LEU A 304 13.14 -1.00 16.88
CA LEU A 304 12.62 -0.77 15.53
C LEU A 304 12.44 0.71 15.18
N ALA A 305 12.10 1.56 16.16
CA ALA A 305 12.03 3.00 15.93
C ALA A 305 13.41 3.59 15.58
N ARG A 306 14.46 3.17 16.29
CA ARG A 306 15.84 3.62 16.05
C ARG A 306 16.43 3.08 14.75
N TYR A 307 16.10 1.86 14.34
CA TYR A 307 16.45 1.36 13.00
C TYR A 307 15.71 2.11 11.89
N THR A 308 14.43 2.43 12.11
CA THR A 308 13.64 3.25 11.17
C THR A 308 14.24 4.64 11.03
N ALA A 309 14.73 5.24 12.12
CA ALA A 309 15.41 6.53 12.13
C ALA A 309 16.66 6.54 11.24
N ALA A 310 17.40 5.41 11.15
CA ALA A 310 18.56 5.28 10.26
C ALA A 310 18.20 5.34 8.76
N ARG A 311 16.92 5.21 8.43
CA ARG A 311 16.37 5.28 7.06
C ARG A 311 15.54 6.55 6.83
N ARG A 312 15.68 7.55 7.70
CA ARG A 312 15.03 8.86 7.56
C ARG A 312 15.47 9.53 6.25
N ARG A 313 14.52 10.15 5.56
CA ARG A 313 14.73 10.92 4.31
C ARG A 313 13.82 12.15 4.32
N ARG A 314 14.27 13.24 3.71
CA ARG A 314 13.47 14.45 3.48
C ARG A 314 12.51 14.24 2.31
N GLY A 315 11.31 14.82 2.39
CA GLY A 315 10.35 14.83 1.29
C GLY A 315 10.90 15.38 -0.03
N THR A 316 10.59 14.72 -1.13
CA THR A 316 11.17 15.04 -2.45
C THR A 316 10.54 16.27 -3.12
N ASN A 317 9.30 16.60 -2.77
CA ASN A 317 8.55 17.73 -3.34
C ASN A 317 7.86 18.56 -2.24
N PRO A 318 7.44 19.80 -2.53
CA PRO A 318 6.85 20.68 -1.52
C PRO A 318 5.62 20.10 -0.83
N GLY A 319 4.76 19.36 -1.55
CA GLY A 319 3.58 18.72 -0.97
C GLY A 319 3.92 17.66 0.08
N ILE A 320 4.99 16.89 -0.12
CA ILE A 320 5.46 15.92 0.88
C ILE A 320 6.18 16.62 2.03
N ARG A 321 6.95 17.67 1.76
CA ARG A 321 7.62 18.46 2.82
C ARG A 321 6.64 19.22 3.72
N LEU A 322 5.46 19.57 3.22
CA LEU A 322 4.34 20.02 4.04
C LEU A 322 3.91 18.94 5.04
N LEU A 323 3.91 17.67 4.65
CA LEU A 323 3.61 16.57 5.58
C LEU A 323 4.76 16.37 6.58
N ASP A 324 6.01 16.55 6.19
CA ASP A 324 7.16 16.56 7.13
C ASP A 324 7.02 17.71 8.15
N PHE A 325 6.52 18.89 7.72
CA PHE A 325 6.20 20.00 8.62
C PHE A 325 5.17 19.60 9.67
N LEU A 326 4.09 18.92 9.27
CA LEU A 326 2.99 18.53 10.17
C LEU A 326 3.34 17.35 11.09
N TYR A 327 4.01 16.31 10.59
CA TYR A 327 4.06 15.00 11.25
C TYR A 327 5.45 14.56 11.73
N GLU A 328 6.53 15.21 11.28
CA GLU A 328 7.89 14.74 11.56
C GLU A 328 8.48 15.45 12.79
N GLU A 329 8.78 14.68 13.84
CA GLU A 329 9.56 15.10 15.00
C GLU A 329 11.02 14.67 14.82
N GLU A 330 11.91 15.18 15.68
CA GLU A 330 13.28 14.69 15.73
C GLU A 330 13.29 13.25 16.26
N PRO A 331 13.88 12.29 15.52
CA PRO A 331 13.94 10.90 15.95
C PRO A 331 14.99 10.71 17.07
N ASP A 332 14.96 9.55 17.71
CA ASP A 332 16.05 9.14 18.60
C ASP A 332 17.32 8.81 17.80
N GLU A 333 18.44 8.68 18.51
CA GLU A 333 19.73 8.30 17.92
C GLU A 333 19.60 7.00 17.11
N PRO A 334 19.88 7.02 15.79
CA PRO A 334 19.76 5.87 14.93
C PRO A 334 20.62 4.68 15.36
N LEU A 335 20.18 3.47 15.04
CA LEU A 335 20.99 2.25 15.16
C LEU A 335 21.68 1.90 13.83
N GLU A 336 22.80 1.19 13.91
CA GLU A 336 23.57 0.70 12.76
C GLU A 336 22.79 -0.37 11.98
N VAL A 337 22.32 -0.03 10.77
CA VAL A 337 21.45 -0.91 9.97
C VAL A 337 22.11 -2.24 9.59
N SER A 338 23.44 -2.34 9.61
CA SER A 338 24.16 -3.59 9.35
C SER A 338 23.86 -4.71 10.36
N GLU A 339 23.36 -4.36 11.55
CA GLU A 339 22.93 -5.31 12.57
C GLU A 339 21.46 -5.75 12.43
N PHE A 340 20.71 -5.11 11.53
CA PHE A 340 19.31 -5.44 11.32
C PHE A 340 19.16 -6.79 10.58
N PRO A 341 18.16 -7.62 10.91
CA PRO A 341 17.93 -8.89 10.25
C PRO A 341 17.89 -8.77 8.74
N LEU A 342 18.41 -9.79 8.05
CA LEU A 342 18.52 -9.82 6.60
C LEU A 342 17.28 -10.39 5.89
N ALA A 343 16.25 -10.79 6.65
CA ALA A 343 14.99 -11.26 6.10
C ALA A 343 13.82 -10.96 7.05
N HIS A 344 12.61 -10.92 6.49
CA HIS A 344 11.37 -10.69 7.19
C HIS A 344 10.22 -11.47 6.56
N CYS A 345 9.53 -12.30 7.33
CA CYS A 345 8.37 -13.08 6.88
C CYS A 345 7.07 -12.63 7.57
N ALA A 346 6.21 -11.96 6.82
CA ALA A 346 4.84 -11.69 7.21
C ALA A 346 3.95 -12.89 6.82
N ARG A 347 4.02 -13.97 7.60
CA ARG A 347 3.35 -15.25 7.30
C ARG A 347 1.85 -15.14 7.11
N GLY A 348 1.18 -14.27 7.87
CA GLY A 348 -0.28 -14.13 7.82
C GLY A 348 -0.79 -13.68 6.44
N ILE A 349 -0.09 -12.75 5.80
CA ILE A 349 -0.36 -12.31 4.43
C ILE A 349 0.50 -13.03 3.36
N GLY A 350 1.37 -13.94 3.80
CA GLY A 350 2.21 -14.76 2.94
C GLY A 350 3.31 -14.00 2.19
N LYS A 351 3.95 -13.00 2.80
CA LYS A 351 5.08 -12.25 2.20
C LYS A 351 6.41 -12.60 2.87
N VAL A 352 7.46 -12.71 2.07
CA VAL A 352 8.86 -12.86 2.51
C VAL A 352 9.71 -11.83 1.76
N PHE A 353 10.51 -11.08 2.51
CA PHE A 353 11.55 -10.23 1.98
C PHE A 353 12.91 -10.70 2.48
N ALA A 354 13.93 -10.60 1.64
CA ALA A 354 15.30 -10.94 2.02
C ALA A 354 16.30 -10.05 1.32
N ARG A 355 17.45 -9.84 1.94
CA ARG A 355 18.59 -9.14 1.34
C ARG A 355 19.91 -9.78 1.76
N SER A 356 20.94 -9.51 0.98
CA SER A 356 22.30 -10.00 1.23
C SER A 356 23.02 -9.22 2.33
N ASP A 357 22.80 -7.91 2.35
CA ASP A 357 23.27 -6.96 3.36
C ASP A 357 22.42 -5.68 3.28
N TRP A 358 22.80 -4.64 4.03
CA TRP A 358 22.11 -3.34 4.07
C TRP A 358 22.77 -2.25 3.21
N THR A 359 23.70 -2.61 2.33
CA THR A 359 24.30 -1.69 1.36
C THR A 359 23.35 -1.41 0.20
N ASP A 360 23.61 -0.33 -0.54
CA ASP A 360 22.81 0.05 -1.71
C ASP A 360 22.94 -0.93 -2.90
N ASP A 361 23.96 -1.79 -2.90
CA ASP A 361 24.23 -2.77 -3.96
C ASP A 361 23.74 -4.20 -3.59
N ALA A 362 23.03 -4.34 -2.46
CA ALA A 362 22.56 -5.61 -1.96
C ALA A 362 21.67 -6.33 -2.98
N THR A 363 21.88 -7.64 -3.14
CA THR A 363 20.88 -8.53 -3.73
C THR A 363 19.68 -8.61 -2.80
N TRP A 364 18.49 -8.52 -3.38
CA TRP A 364 17.20 -8.53 -2.68
C TRP A 364 16.23 -9.52 -3.33
N LEU A 365 15.41 -10.14 -2.49
CA LEU A 365 14.38 -11.10 -2.84
C LEU A 365 13.05 -10.65 -2.25
N ARG A 366 11.99 -10.75 -3.06
CA ARG A 366 10.61 -10.87 -2.59
C ARG A 366 10.07 -12.22 -3.00
N PHE A 367 9.35 -12.87 -2.11
CA PHE A 367 8.62 -14.10 -2.37
C PHE A 367 7.24 -14.01 -1.72
N GLU A 368 6.21 -14.47 -2.41
CA GLU A 368 4.86 -14.48 -1.89
C GLU A 368 4.15 -15.80 -2.08
N CYS A 369 3.43 -16.22 -1.07
CA CYS A 369 2.56 -17.38 -1.10
C CYS A 369 1.57 -17.25 0.06
N GLY A 370 0.46 -16.56 -0.19
CA GLY A 370 -0.56 -16.26 0.82
C GLY A 370 -1.98 -16.44 0.30
N PRO A 371 -2.98 -16.21 1.16
CA PRO A 371 -4.37 -16.13 0.73
C PRO A 371 -4.62 -14.94 -0.20
N TRP A 372 -5.71 -15.01 -0.94
CA TRP A 372 -6.27 -13.86 -1.64
C TRP A 372 -7.31 -13.18 -0.74
N TRP A 373 -7.27 -11.87 -0.68
CA TRP A 373 -8.06 -11.03 0.23
C TRP A 373 -9.00 -10.10 -0.53
N ASN A 374 -8.48 -9.42 -1.57
CA ASN A 374 -9.26 -8.42 -2.29
C ASN A 374 -8.73 -8.10 -3.70
N GLN A 375 -9.47 -7.28 -4.44
CA GLN A 375 -9.36 -7.15 -5.90
C GLN A 375 -8.11 -6.53 -6.47
N HIS A 376 -7.42 -5.71 -5.69
CA HIS A 376 -6.16 -5.12 -6.12
C HIS A 376 -4.99 -6.11 -6.00
N GLN A 377 -5.23 -7.34 -5.51
CA GLN A 377 -4.26 -8.43 -5.58
C GLN A 377 -4.41 -9.24 -6.86
N HIS A 378 -3.30 -9.84 -7.29
CA HIS A 378 -3.27 -10.70 -8.47
C HIS A 378 -3.32 -12.20 -8.10
N PHE A 379 -3.50 -13.03 -9.12
CA PHE A 379 -3.44 -14.49 -9.00
C PHE A 379 -1.98 -14.97 -9.10
N GLU A 380 -1.22 -14.65 -8.06
CA GLU A 380 0.26 -14.67 -8.05
C GLU A 380 0.86 -15.53 -6.92
N ALA A 381 0.10 -16.47 -6.34
CA ALA A 381 0.61 -17.31 -5.26
C ALA A 381 1.83 -18.14 -5.72
N GLY A 382 3.00 -17.92 -5.10
CA GLY A 382 4.27 -18.53 -5.48
C GLY A 382 5.19 -17.60 -6.27
N ASN A 383 4.78 -16.37 -6.58
CA ASN A 383 5.59 -15.38 -7.28
C ASN A 383 6.85 -15.00 -6.49
N PHE A 384 7.93 -14.72 -7.21
CA PHE A 384 9.18 -14.21 -6.64
C PHE A 384 9.75 -13.08 -7.51
N GLU A 385 10.51 -12.19 -6.90
CA GLU A 385 11.24 -11.13 -7.58
C GLU A 385 12.67 -11.07 -7.07
N ILE A 386 13.61 -10.80 -7.99
CA ILE A 386 15.04 -10.69 -7.70
C ILE A 386 15.53 -9.34 -8.18
N PHE A 387 16.17 -8.61 -7.28
CA PHE A 387 16.77 -7.32 -7.54
C PHE A 387 18.25 -7.34 -7.18
N ARG A 388 19.07 -6.70 -8.01
CA ARG A 388 20.42 -6.26 -7.63
C ARG A 388 20.81 -5.10 -8.54
N ARG A 389 20.92 -3.89 -7.97
CA ARG A 389 21.11 -2.60 -8.67
C ARG A 389 19.94 -2.19 -9.57
N GLU A 390 19.37 -3.13 -10.30
CA GLU A 390 18.15 -3.00 -11.10
C GLU A 390 17.25 -4.22 -10.87
N PRO A 391 15.93 -4.14 -11.17
CA PRO A 391 15.06 -5.30 -11.20
C PRO A 391 15.51 -6.31 -12.27
N LEU A 392 15.69 -7.58 -11.89
CA LEU A 392 16.21 -8.64 -12.77
C LEU A 392 15.18 -9.72 -13.04
N ALA A 393 14.46 -10.14 -12.00
CA ALA A 393 13.22 -10.89 -12.10
C ALA A 393 12.13 -10.03 -11.46
N ALA A 394 11.16 -9.59 -12.26
CA ALA A 394 10.13 -8.65 -11.84
C ALA A 394 8.77 -9.11 -12.33
N GLU A 395 7.67 -8.59 -11.80
CA GLU A 395 6.35 -8.77 -12.38
C GLU A 395 6.21 -8.03 -13.72
N SER A 396 5.30 -8.49 -14.59
CA SER A 396 5.02 -7.87 -15.89
C SER A 396 3.64 -7.23 -15.96
N GLY A 397 3.49 -6.26 -16.86
CA GLY A 397 2.24 -5.53 -17.08
C GLY A 397 2.20 -4.17 -16.41
N GLU A 398 1.23 -3.34 -16.81
CA GLU A 398 0.99 -2.02 -16.23
C GLU A 398 -0.50 -1.81 -15.96
N TYR A 399 -0.84 -1.42 -14.73
CA TYR A 399 -2.21 -1.04 -14.40
C TYR A 399 -2.56 0.30 -15.06
N THR A 400 -3.39 0.24 -16.11
CA THR A 400 -3.88 1.41 -16.85
C THR A 400 -5.39 1.62 -16.67
N ASP A 401 -6.14 0.53 -16.56
CA ASP A 401 -7.60 0.53 -16.45
C ASP A 401 -8.12 -0.76 -15.80
N TRP A 402 -9.29 -0.71 -15.17
CA TRP A 402 -9.82 -1.78 -14.31
C TRP A 402 -10.22 -3.05 -15.09
N ASP A 403 -10.88 -2.90 -16.23
CA ASP A 403 -11.46 -4.02 -16.98
C ASP A 403 -10.91 -4.16 -18.41
N SER A 404 -9.81 -3.46 -18.71
CA SER A 404 -9.14 -3.58 -20.00
C SER A 404 -8.76 -5.04 -20.32
N PRO A 405 -8.67 -5.41 -21.62
CA PRO A 405 -8.18 -6.72 -22.01
C PRO A 405 -6.82 -7.07 -21.38
N HIS A 406 -5.90 -6.11 -21.25
CA HIS A 406 -4.63 -6.28 -20.55
C HIS A 406 -4.84 -6.62 -19.07
N ALA A 407 -5.67 -5.85 -18.37
CA ALA A 407 -5.91 -6.04 -16.94
C ALA A 407 -6.46 -7.45 -16.64
N ILE A 408 -7.48 -7.87 -17.39
CA ILE A 408 -8.23 -9.10 -17.12
C ILE A 408 -7.55 -10.37 -17.67
N ASN A 409 -6.83 -10.27 -18.80
CA ASN A 409 -6.21 -11.44 -19.45
C ASN A 409 -4.70 -11.56 -19.21
N TRP A 410 -4.04 -10.51 -18.72
CA TRP A 410 -2.60 -10.52 -18.45
C TRP A 410 -2.28 -10.09 -17.02
N LEU A 411 -2.43 -8.80 -16.71
CA LEU A 411 -1.87 -8.16 -15.51
C LEU A 411 -2.18 -8.92 -14.21
N ILE A 412 -3.46 -9.25 -13.97
CA ILE A 412 -3.86 -9.90 -12.71
C ILE A 412 -3.71 -11.43 -12.74
N ARG A 413 -3.32 -11.98 -13.88
CA ARG A 413 -3.34 -13.41 -14.18
C ARG A 413 -1.95 -13.97 -13.95
N THR A 414 -1.86 -15.24 -13.62
CA THR A 414 -0.60 -15.90 -13.24
C THR A 414 0.48 -15.81 -14.33
N ILE A 415 0.08 -15.70 -15.60
CA ILE A 415 0.99 -15.46 -16.74
C ILE A 415 1.80 -14.16 -16.63
N ALA A 416 1.39 -13.18 -15.83
CA ALA A 416 2.16 -11.95 -15.64
C ALA A 416 3.26 -12.05 -14.58
N HIS A 417 3.36 -13.19 -13.89
CA HIS A 417 4.15 -13.38 -12.68
C HIS A 417 5.18 -14.48 -12.84
N ASN A 418 6.24 -14.43 -12.03
CA ASN A 418 7.27 -15.48 -11.98
C ASN A 418 6.72 -16.73 -11.29
N CYS A 419 5.78 -17.40 -11.93
CA CYS A 419 4.93 -18.46 -11.37
C CYS A 419 5.01 -19.75 -12.21
N ILE A 420 4.14 -20.70 -11.89
CA ILE A 420 3.92 -21.92 -12.66
C ILE A 420 2.58 -21.85 -13.39
N LEU A 421 2.55 -22.27 -14.65
CA LEU A 421 1.31 -22.54 -15.39
C LEU A 421 1.15 -24.05 -15.56
N VAL A 422 -0.09 -24.52 -15.48
CA VAL A 422 -0.48 -25.89 -15.82
C VAL A 422 -1.67 -25.78 -16.76
N TYR A 423 -1.47 -26.07 -18.04
CA TYR A 423 -2.49 -25.85 -19.05
C TYR A 423 -3.46 -27.04 -19.16
N GLN A 424 -4.69 -26.82 -18.72
CA GLN A 424 -5.82 -27.70 -18.97
C GLN A 424 -6.64 -27.11 -20.14
N PRO A 425 -6.74 -27.77 -21.31
CA PRO A 425 -7.38 -27.19 -22.50
C PRO A 425 -8.84 -26.76 -22.31
N ASP A 426 -9.62 -27.53 -21.53
CA ASP A 426 -11.05 -27.30 -21.31
C ASP A 426 -11.34 -26.44 -20.06
N GLU A 427 -10.32 -25.79 -19.49
CA GLU A 427 -10.51 -24.87 -18.36
C GLU A 427 -10.95 -23.49 -18.86
N GLU A 428 -12.01 -22.97 -18.25
CA GLU A 428 -12.62 -21.69 -18.62
C GLU A 428 -12.49 -20.67 -17.49
N TRP A 429 -12.19 -19.42 -17.85
CA TRP A 429 -12.18 -18.30 -16.92
C TRP A 429 -13.36 -17.38 -17.22
N HIS A 430 -14.26 -17.28 -16.26
CA HIS A 430 -15.38 -16.34 -16.24
C HIS A 430 -15.25 -15.46 -15.01
N ASN A 431 -15.99 -14.34 -14.94
CA ASN A 431 -16.16 -13.55 -13.71
C ASN A 431 -14.87 -12.95 -13.12
N VAL A 432 -13.84 -12.71 -13.94
CA VAL A 432 -12.62 -12.02 -13.50
C VAL A 432 -12.98 -10.55 -13.17
N ARG A 433 -12.70 -10.08 -11.94
CA ARG A 433 -13.05 -8.76 -11.35
C ARG A 433 -14.55 -8.40 -11.33
N ASN A 434 -15.15 -8.31 -12.50
CA ASN A 434 -16.43 -7.64 -12.74
C ASN A 434 -17.64 -8.56 -12.53
N ARG A 435 -17.41 -9.84 -12.21
CA ARG A 435 -18.42 -10.92 -12.19
C ARG A 435 -19.32 -10.93 -13.43
N GLN A 436 -18.77 -10.51 -14.55
CA GLN A 436 -19.41 -10.63 -15.84
C GLN A 436 -19.17 -12.06 -16.35
N ASN A 437 -20.22 -12.69 -16.87
CA ASN A 437 -20.13 -14.01 -17.48
C ASN A 437 -19.55 -13.92 -18.90
N ILE A 438 -18.32 -13.39 -18.98
CA ILE A 438 -17.52 -13.23 -20.19
C ILE A 438 -16.41 -14.27 -20.12
N LEU A 439 -16.22 -15.01 -21.21
CA LEU A 439 -15.13 -15.96 -21.35
C LEU A 439 -13.82 -15.20 -21.61
N TYR A 440 -12.83 -15.41 -20.75
CA TYR A 440 -11.50 -14.82 -20.85
C TYR A 440 -10.44 -15.85 -21.26
N ALA A 441 -9.24 -15.38 -21.58
CA ALA A 441 -8.14 -16.22 -22.00
C ALA A 441 -7.75 -17.24 -20.91
N ASN A 442 -7.52 -18.49 -21.36
CA ASN A 442 -6.95 -19.56 -20.57
C ASN A 442 -5.42 -19.41 -20.57
N ASP A 443 -4.89 -18.89 -19.47
CA ASP A 443 -3.45 -18.72 -19.25
C ASP A 443 -2.79 -19.96 -18.63
N GLY A 444 -3.55 -21.02 -18.32
CA GLY A 444 -3.08 -22.15 -17.52
C GLY A 444 -2.79 -21.79 -16.06
N GLY A 445 -3.21 -20.60 -15.62
CA GLY A 445 -2.85 -20.01 -14.34
C GLY A 445 -3.67 -20.49 -13.16
N GLN A 446 -3.65 -19.71 -12.08
CA GLN A 446 -4.41 -19.98 -10.87
C GLN A 446 -5.91 -19.68 -11.08
N ALA A 447 -6.76 -20.37 -10.34
CA ALA A 447 -8.21 -20.25 -10.43
C ALA A 447 -8.69 -18.91 -9.84
N ASN A 448 -9.81 -18.37 -10.32
CA ASN A 448 -10.29 -17.03 -9.97
C ASN A 448 -11.57 -17.01 -9.13
N ASN A 449 -11.95 -18.12 -8.47
CA ASN A 449 -13.18 -18.24 -7.68
C ASN A 449 -13.13 -17.38 -6.40
N THR A 450 -13.27 -16.07 -6.54
CA THR A 450 -13.13 -15.06 -5.48
C THR A 450 -14.28 -14.05 -5.53
N PHE A 451 -14.62 -13.50 -4.37
CA PHE A 451 -15.67 -12.50 -4.19
C PHE A 451 -15.39 -11.64 -2.94
N TYR A 452 -16.10 -10.53 -2.78
CA TYR A 452 -15.90 -9.65 -1.63
C TYR A 452 -16.65 -10.15 -0.41
N LEU A 453 -16.03 -9.98 0.75
CA LEU A 453 -16.62 -10.22 2.06
C LEU A 453 -16.34 -9.03 2.95
N HIS A 454 -17.29 -8.68 3.82
CA HIS A 454 -17.24 -7.45 4.62
C HIS A 454 -16.47 -7.61 5.92
N THR A 455 -16.43 -8.82 6.49
CA THR A 455 -15.85 -9.10 7.80
C THR A 455 -14.91 -10.30 7.79
N LEU A 456 -14.02 -10.36 8.79
CA LEU A 456 -13.16 -11.53 9.00
C LEU A 456 -13.95 -12.81 9.24
N ASP A 457 -15.07 -12.74 9.97
CA ASP A 457 -15.90 -13.92 10.27
C ASP A 457 -16.56 -14.49 9.01
N GLU A 458 -17.04 -13.63 8.11
CA GLU A 458 -17.52 -14.05 6.80
C GLU A 458 -16.41 -14.75 6.01
N TRP A 459 -15.21 -14.16 5.99
CA TRP A 459 -14.04 -14.73 5.32
C TRP A 459 -13.69 -16.11 5.86
N LYS A 460 -13.66 -16.26 7.20
CA LYS A 460 -13.36 -17.54 7.85
C LYS A 460 -14.39 -18.63 7.51
N ARG A 461 -15.66 -18.27 7.34
CA ARG A 461 -16.73 -19.21 6.94
C ARG A 461 -16.66 -19.67 5.48
N GLN A 462 -15.97 -18.92 4.62
CA GLN A 462 -15.87 -19.19 3.18
C GLN A 462 -14.40 -19.33 2.74
N ARG A 463 -13.54 -19.68 3.70
CA ARG A 463 -12.07 -19.65 3.60
C ARG A 463 -11.53 -20.45 2.42
N GLU A 464 -12.20 -21.52 2.02
CA GLU A 464 -11.87 -22.38 0.88
C GLU A 464 -11.83 -21.64 -0.47
N HIS A 465 -12.54 -20.51 -0.61
CA HIS A 465 -12.53 -19.69 -1.82
C HIS A 465 -11.31 -18.73 -1.88
N PHE A 466 -10.73 -18.44 -0.72
CA PHE A 466 -9.72 -17.40 -0.52
C PHE A 466 -8.33 -17.96 -0.22
N GLU A 467 -8.25 -19.18 0.30
CA GLU A 467 -6.97 -19.86 0.46
C GLU A 467 -6.36 -20.21 -0.89
N ARG A 468 -5.23 -19.59 -1.19
CA ARG A 468 -4.47 -19.81 -2.43
C ARG A 468 -3.10 -20.39 -2.14
N GLY A 469 -2.35 -19.70 -1.29
CA GLY A 469 -1.03 -20.10 -0.86
C GLY A 469 -0.81 -19.96 0.64
N ARG A 470 0.30 -20.53 1.10
CA ARG A 470 0.84 -20.34 2.45
C ARG A 470 2.35 -20.48 2.44
N ILE A 471 3.03 -19.69 3.26
CA ILE A 471 4.45 -19.88 3.57
C ILE A 471 4.58 -21.04 4.57
N VAL A 472 5.09 -22.18 4.11
CA VAL A 472 5.25 -23.41 4.91
C VAL A 472 6.62 -23.52 5.56
N ALA A 473 7.63 -22.80 5.07
CA ALA A 473 8.95 -22.68 5.70
C ALA A 473 9.52 -21.28 5.46
N CYS A 474 10.22 -20.74 6.46
CA CYS A 474 11.01 -19.51 6.35
C CYS A 474 12.06 -19.55 7.46
N GLU A 475 13.31 -19.81 7.09
CA GLU A 475 14.46 -19.99 7.98
C GLU A 475 15.56 -19.04 7.51
N ASN A 476 15.91 -18.07 8.34
CA ASN A 476 16.89 -17.04 8.02
C ASN A 476 18.16 -17.23 8.84
N HIS A 477 19.28 -17.43 8.15
CA HIS A 477 20.62 -17.47 8.73
C HIS A 477 21.49 -16.39 8.10
N ASP A 478 22.71 -16.19 8.60
CA ASP A 478 23.63 -15.20 8.03
C ASP A 478 24.01 -15.57 6.59
N ASP A 479 24.32 -16.84 6.32
CA ASP A 479 24.80 -17.28 5.00
C ASP A 479 23.67 -17.59 4.00
N PHE A 480 22.45 -17.85 4.48
CA PHE A 480 21.34 -18.20 3.59
C PHE A 480 19.95 -17.90 4.16
N LEU A 481 18.97 -17.80 3.27
CA LEU A 481 17.54 -17.90 3.57
C LEU A 481 16.99 -19.16 2.90
N HIS A 482 16.19 -19.95 3.62
CA HIS A 482 15.30 -20.97 3.04
C HIS A 482 13.85 -20.52 3.21
N ALA A 483 13.11 -20.43 2.11
CA ALA A 483 11.67 -20.16 2.11
C ALA A 483 10.94 -21.21 1.28
N ALA A 484 9.73 -21.60 1.70
CA ALA A 484 8.90 -22.51 0.94
C ALA A 484 7.43 -22.08 0.99
N GLY A 485 6.76 -22.13 -0.17
CA GLY A 485 5.35 -21.82 -0.33
C GLY A 485 4.59 -22.96 -0.96
N ASP A 486 3.44 -23.31 -0.38
CA ASP A 486 2.48 -24.27 -0.93
C ASP A 486 1.32 -23.49 -1.55
N CYS A 487 1.31 -23.38 -2.88
CA CYS A 487 0.26 -22.71 -3.66
C CYS A 487 -0.66 -23.71 -4.37
N THR A 488 -0.74 -24.96 -3.89
CA THR A 488 -1.59 -26.00 -4.50
C THR A 488 -3.05 -25.55 -4.60
N LYS A 489 -3.57 -24.90 -3.55
CA LYS A 489 -4.95 -24.41 -3.50
C LYS A 489 -5.22 -23.21 -4.42
N ALA A 490 -4.18 -22.60 -4.98
CA ALA A 490 -4.35 -21.52 -5.94
C ALA A 490 -4.93 -22.02 -7.27
N TYR A 491 -4.69 -23.28 -7.63
CA TYR A 491 -5.13 -23.89 -8.88
C TYR A 491 -6.42 -24.69 -8.68
N ALA A 492 -7.16 -24.91 -9.77
CA ALA A 492 -8.31 -25.82 -9.75
C ALA A 492 -7.86 -27.23 -9.32
N SER A 493 -8.59 -27.84 -8.39
CA SER A 493 -8.30 -29.20 -7.89
C SER A 493 -8.46 -30.27 -8.98
N SER A 494 -9.21 -29.97 -10.05
CA SER A 494 -9.31 -30.82 -11.24
C SER A 494 -8.04 -30.80 -12.10
N LYS A 495 -7.11 -29.85 -11.86
CA LYS A 495 -5.95 -29.56 -12.70
C LYS A 495 -4.62 -29.88 -12.03
N VAL A 496 -4.47 -29.50 -10.76
CA VAL A 496 -3.23 -29.61 -9.98
C VAL A 496 -3.49 -30.33 -8.67
N SER A 497 -2.66 -31.31 -8.34
CA SER A 497 -2.67 -32.03 -7.06
C SER A 497 -1.54 -31.62 -6.12
N LEU A 498 -0.49 -30.97 -6.64
CA LEU A 498 0.58 -30.36 -5.85
C LEU A 498 1.21 -29.20 -6.63
N CYS A 499 1.40 -28.06 -5.97
CA CYS A 499 2.28 -26.98 -6.42
C CYS A 499 3.02 -26.40 -5.20
N LEU A 500 4.27 -26.82 -5.02
CA LEU A 500 5.15 -26.39 -3.92
C LEU A 500 6.40 -25.75 -4.51
N ARG A 501 6.71 -24.53 -4.09
CA ARG A 501 7.94 -23.81 -4.42
C ARG A 501 8.85 -23.73 -3.21
N GLN A 502 10.13 -23.98 -3.42
CA GLN A 502 11.19 -23.77 -2.42
C GLN A 502 12.26 -22.85 -3.01
N ILE A 503 12.68 -21.85 -2.25
CA ILE A 503 13.73 -20.90 -2.60
C ILE A 503 14.80 -20.98 -1.53
N VAL A 504 16.04 -21.24 -1.94
CA VAL A 504 17.24 -21.04 -1.11
C VAL A 504 18.01 -19.86 -1.69
N PHE A 505 18.10 -18.78 -0.93
CA PHE A 505 18.96 -17.65 -1.26
C PHE A 505 20.27 -17.79 -0.48
N LEU A 506 21.31 -18.27 -1.17
CA LEU A 506 22.68 -18.33 -0.69
C LEU A 506 23.32 -16.95 -0.86
N ARG A 507 23.61 -16.28 0.25
CA ARG A 507 24.19 -14.94 0.22
C ARG A 507 25.64 -14.98 -0.29
N PRO A 508 26.08 -13.94 -1.02
CA PRO A 508 25.35 -12.70 -1.26
C PRO A 508 24.45 -12.69 -2.50
N HIS A 509 24.50 -13.68 -3.42
CA HIS A 509 23.88 -13.48 -4.74
C HIS A 509 23.37 -14.73 -5.47
N THR A 510 23.28 -15.88 -4.82
CA THR A 510 22.93 -17.13 -5.51
C THR A 510 21.56 -17.64 -5.06
N PHE A 511 20.68 -17.91 -6.01
CA PHE A 511 19.35 -18.48 -5.73
C PHE A 511 19.24 -19.89 -6.29
N VAL A 512 18.65 -20.79 -5.51
CA VAL A 512 18.20 -22.11 -5.95
C VAL A 512 16.69 -22.15 -5.79
N ILE A 513 15.97 -22.26 -6.91
CA ILE A 513 14.51 -22.36 -6.94
C ILE A 513 14.12 -23.76 -7.38
N LEU A 514 13.37 -24.47 -6.55
CA LEU A 514 12.89 -25.82 -6.81
C LEU A 514 11.38 -25.85 -6.71
N ASP A 515 10.74 -26.24 -7.81
CA ASP A 515 9.30 -26.44 -7.89
C ASP A 515 8.95 -27.93 -7.96
N ARG A 516 8.00 -28.35 -7.13
CA ARG A 516 7.37 -29.67 -7.21
C ARG A 516 5.93 -29.47 -7.67
N VAL A 517 5.65 -29.90 -8.89
CA VAL A 517 4.36 -29.69 -9.54
C VAL A 517 3.79 -31.02 -10.04
N ALA A 518 2.63 -31.40 -9.52
CA ALA A 518 1.88 -32.56 -9.98
C ALA A 518 0.54 -32.09 -10.56
N SER A 519 0.30 -32.39 -11.83
CA SER A 519 -1.00 -32.22 -12.47
C SER A 519 -1.84 -33.48 -12.30
N THR A 520 -3.15 -33.35 -12.36
CA THR A 520 -4.10 -34.49 -12.31
C THR A 520 -4.02 -35.38 -13.55
N ARG A 521 -3.56 -34.83 -14.68
CA ARG A 521 -3.33 -35.52 -15.94
C ARG A 521 -1.90 -35.25 -16.45
N PRO A 522 -1.13 -36.28 -16.87
CA PRO A 522 0.27 -36.12 -17.27
C PRO A 522 0.47 -35.23 -18.51
N GLU A 523 -0.52 -35.17 -19.40
CA GLU A 523 -0.51 -34.39 -20.64
C GLU A 523 -0.71 -32.88 -20.44
N TYR A 524 -1.08 -32.43 -19.24
CA TYR A 524 -1.16 -31.01 -18.93
C TYR A 524 0.25 -30.41 -18.92
N GLU A 525 0.51 -29.59 -19.94
CA GLU A 525 1.74 -28.84 -20.15
C GLU A 525 2.03 -27.95 -18.94
N LYS A 526 3.28 -27.95 -18.50
CA LYS A 526 3.75 -27.15 -17.36
C LYS A 526 4.74 -26.11 -17.86
N THR A 527 4.55 -24.86 -17.46
CA THR A 527 5.44 -23.75 -17.83
C THR A 527 5.95 -23.09 -16.57
N TRP A 528 7.27 -22.90 -16.48
CA TRP A 528 7.91 -22.09 -15.46
C TRP A 528 8.22 -20.72 -16.07
N LEU A 529 7.78 -19.65 -15.41
CA LEU A 529 7.88 -18.30 -15.94
C LEU A 529 9.01 -17.51 -15.26
N LEU A 530 9.74 -16.75 -16.07
CA LEU A 530 10.61 -15.68 -15.61
C LEU A 530 10.44 -14.46 -16.50
N HIS A 531 9.96 -13.38 -15.90
CA HIS A 531 9.78 -12.08 -16.52
C HIS A 531 11.00 -11.21 -16.24
N CYS A 532 11.48 -10.58 -17.31
CA CYS A 532 12.60 -9.67 -17.31
C CYS A 532 12.26 -8.42 -18.14
N HIS A 533 12.86 -7.29 -17.80
CA HIS A 533 12.56 -6.01 -18.47
C HIS A 533 13.15 -5.95 -19.88
N ASN A 534 14.33 -6.53 -20.08
CA ASN A 534 15.02 -6.58 -21.36
C ASN A 534 15.07 -8.02 -21.90
N GLU A 535 15.30 -8.15 -23.21
CA GLU A 535 15.41 -9.43 -23.88
C GLU A 535 16.56 -10.27 -23.29
N PRO A 536 16.32 -11.53 -22.88
CA PRO A 536 17.38 -12.39 -22.38
C PRO A 536 18.22 -12.99 -23.52
N GLU A 537 19.49 -13.25 -23.24
CA GLU A 537 20.37 -14.04 -24.09
C GLU A 537 20.25 -15.51 -23.68
N ILE A 538 19.93 -16.42 -24.62
CA ILE A 538 19.77 -17.85 -24.33
C ILE A 538 20.86 -18.65 -25.03
N ASP A 539 21.54 -19.52 -24.27
CA ASP A 539 22.47 -20.53 -24.77
C ASP A 539 22.18 -21.88 -24.11
N GLY A 540 21.55 -22.78 -24.89
CA GLY A 540 21.17 -24.11 -24.44
C GLY A 540 20.28 -24.10 -23.19
N ARG A 541 20.85 -24.52 -22.05
CA ARG A 541 20.16 -24.58 -20.74
C ARG A 541 20.44 -23.39 -19.84
N THR A 542 21.11 -22.37 -20.38
CA THR A 542 21.47 -21.16 -19.66
C THR A 542 20.87 -19.95 -20.35
N PHE A 543 20.56 -18.94 -19.55
CA PHE A 543 20.19 -17.64 -20.09
C PHE A 543 20.62 -16.51 -19.17
N THR A 544 20.91 -15.37 -19.78
CA THR A 544 21.40 -14.16 -19.11
C THR A 544 20.38 -13.05 -19.28
N VAL A 545 19.99 -12.43 -18.17
CA VAL A 545 19.20 -11.20 -18.15
C VAL A 545 20.10 -10.06 -17.74
N THR A 546 20.13 -8.98 -18.51
CA THR A 546 20.82 -7.74 -18.15
C THR A 546 19.82 -6.60 -18.04
N ASN A 547 19.96 -5.78 -17.02
CA ASN A 547 19.17 -4.56 -16.87
C ASN A 547 20.04 -3.49 -16.22
N GLY A 548 20.32 -2.41 -16.93
CA GLY A 548 21.27 -1.37 -16.48
C GLY A 548 22.58 -1.97 -15.96
N ARG A 549 22.86 -1.78 -14.67
CA ARG A 549 24.06 -2.31 -13.99
C ARG A 549 23.88 -3.71 -13.36
N GLY A 550 22.67 -4.26 -13.42
CA GLY A 550 22.33 -5.57 -12.90
C GLY A 550 22.46 -6.66 -13.96
N ALA A 551 22.80 -7.88 -13.50
CA ALA A 551 22.79 -9.08 -14.33
C ALA A 551 22.33 -10.29 -13.52
N LEU A 552 21.53 -11.15 -14.14
CA LEU A 552 21.10 -12.44 -13.61
C LEU A 552 21.52 -13.54 -14.59
N PHE A 553 22.31 -14.49 -14.09
CA PHE A 553 22.74 -15.68 -14.83
C PHE A 553 21.92 -16.87 -14.35
N VAL A 554 21.17 -17.48 -15.27
CA VAL A 554 20.29 -18.60 -14.93
C VAL A 554 20.77 -19.87 -15.63
N ARG A 555 20.73 -20.98 -14.89
CA ARG A 555 20.97 -22.32 -15.41
C ARG A 555 19.84 -23.24 -15.00
N THR A 556 19.14 -23.80 -15.98
CA THR A 556 18.09 -24.79 -15.73
C THR A 556 18.73 -26.14 -15.40
N LEU A 557 18.54 -26.64 -14.17
CA LEU A 557 19.03 -27.94 -13.72
C LEU A 557 18.02 -29.07 -13.95
N LEU A 558 16.72 -28.78 -13.77
CA LEU A 558 15.63 -29.68 -14.06
C LEU A 558 14.49 -28.93 -14.79
N PRO A 559 13.75 -29.59 -15.70
CA PRO A 559 14.04 -30.93 -16.23
C PRO A 559 15.37 -30.97 -16.99
N GLU A 560 15.94 -32.17 -17.18
CA GLU A 560 17.26 -32.32 -17.81
C GLU A 560 17.26 -31.89 -19.29
N GLU A 561 16.10 -31.99 -19.94
CA GLU A 561 15.86 -31.59 -21.33
C GLU A 561 14.77 -30.49 -21.38
N PRO A 562 15.08 -29.25 -20.97
CA PRO A 562 14.09 -28.18 -20.93
C PRO A 562 13.86 -27.61 -22.34
N VAL A 563 12.61 -27.24 -22.63
CA VAL A 563 12.28 -26.38 -23.76
C VAL A 563 12.23 -24.94 -23.26
N ILE A 564 13.23 -24.13 -23.62
CA ILE A 564 13.31 -22.73 -23.21
C ILE A 564 12.91 -21.86 -24.40
N ARG A 565 11.98 -20.93 -24.19
CA ARG A 565 11.48 -20.01 -25.23
C ARG A 565 11.51 -18.59 -24.70
N LYS A 566 11.92 -17.66 -25.57
CA LYS A 566 11.69 -16.23 -25.39
C LYS A 566 10.32 -15.89 -25.93
N VAL A 567 9.60 -15.06 -25.18
CA VAL A 567 8.31 -14.52 -25.60
C VAL A 567 8.39 -13.01 -25.38
N GLU A 568 8.17 -12.26 -26.44
CA GLU A 568 8.19 -10.81 -26.41
C GLU A 568 6.79 -10.25 -26.10
N GLY A 569 6.78 -9.14 -25.37
CA GLY A 569 5.56 -8.43 -25.00
C GLY A 569 4.61 -9.25 -24.14
N TYR A 570 3.33 -8.91 -24.21
CA TYR A 570 2.28 -9.49 -23.38
C TYR A 570 1.54 -10.60 -24.14
N THR A 571 2.29 -11.56 -24.69
CA THR A 571 1.78 -12.61 -25.59
C THR A 571 1.74 -13.97 -24.91
N TYR A 572 0.63 -14.69 -25.03
CA TYR A 572 0.51 -16.09 -24.60
C TYR A 572 -0.35 -16.89 -25.57
N ARG A 573 0.14 -18.06 -25.98
CA ARG A 573 -0.53 -18.99 -26.93
C ARG A 573 -1.11 -18.31 -28.18
N GLY A 574 -0.38 -17.34 -28.73
CA GLY A 574 -0.75 -16.62 -29.96
C GLY A 574 -1.75 -15.47 -29.77
N GLN A 575 -2.09 -15.11 -28.53
CA GLN A 575 -2.88 -13.93 -28.20
C GLN A 575 -2.01 -12.90 -27.51
N THR A 576 -2.16 -11.63 -27.86
CA THR A 576 -1.38 -10.51 -27.29
C THR A 576 -2.33 -9.55 -26.58
N PHE A 577 -1.96 -9.16 -25.36
CA PHE A 577 -2.75 -8.31 -24.49
C PHE A 577 -1.96 -7.06 -24.10
N GLU A 578 -1.62 -6.20 -25.06
CA GLU A 578 -0.89 -4.96 -24.76
C GLU A 578 -1.69 -4.04 -23.82
N PRO A 579 -1.03 -3.36 -22.85
CA PRO A 579 -1.68 -2.29 -22.10
C PRO A 579 -2.14 -1.21 -23.08
N ALA A 580 -3.31 -0.64 -22.84
CA ALA A 580 -3.75 0.50 -23.65
C ALA A 580 -2.70 1.61 -23.50
N SER A 581 -2.09 2.03 -24.61
CA SER A 581 -1.26 3.23 -24.57
C SER A 581 -2.14 4.36 -24.04
N HIS A 582 -1.69 5.07 -23.01
CA HIS A 582 -2.33 6.31 -22.63
C HIS A 582 -2.40 7.15 -23.90
N ARG A 583 -3.62 7.43 -24.39
CA ARG A 583 -3.78 8.55 -25.31
C ARG A 583 -3.21 9.75 -24.56
N LEU A 584 -2.00 10.15 -24.92
CA LEU A 584 -1.61 11.54 -24.81
C LEU A 584 -2.71 12.27 -25.57
N SER A 585 -3.66 12.82 -24.84
CA SER A 585 -4.59 13.78 -25.40
C SER A 585 -3.75 15.03 -25.64
N GLU A 586 -3.13 15.08 -26.82
CA GLU A 586 -3.04 16.35 -27.52
C GLU A 586 -4.49 16.81 -27.75
N GLY A 587 -4.86 17.87 -27.02
CA GLY A 587 -6.19 18.46 -26.98
C GLY A 587 -6.22 19.63 -26.01
#